data_AF-A0A2D7ICK5-F1
#
_entry.id   AF-A0A2D7ICK5-F1
#
_cell.length_a   1.000
_cell.length_b   1.000
_cell.length_c   1.000
_cell.angle_alpha   90.00
_cell.angle_beta   90.00
_cell.angle_gamma   90.00
#
_symmetry.space_group_name_H-M   'P 1'
#
loop_
_entity.id
_entity.type
_entity.pdbx_description
1 polymer ?
#
loop_
_entity_poly.entity_id
_entity_poly.type
_entity_poly.pdbx_seq_one_letter_code
_entity_poly.pdbx_strand_id
1 'polypeptide(L)'
;MPVVQISRIQHRRGKATDLPQLAAGELGWVIDEQKLYIGNGTMSDGAPGVGNTQILTSGSSSSLSSLISFVYKGYLGASTPIVTGAAGDFSRTLQERLDDYVSVKSFGAKGDGSTA
;
A
#
# COMPACT_ATOMS: atom_id res chain seq x y z
N MET A 1 -27.02 -33.26 5.20
CA MET A 1 -26.48 -33.39 3.83
C MET A 1 -25.24 -32.53 3.74
N PRO A 2 -24.08 -33.08 3.32
CA PRO A 2 -22.86 -32.29 3.14
C PRO A 2 -22.97 -31.42 1.89
N VAL A 3 -22.33 -30.24 1.92
CA VAL A 3 -22.14 -29.43 0.72
C VAL A 3 -21.22 -30.21 -0.23
N VAL A 4 -21.74 -30.58 -1.40
CA VAL A 4 -21.03 -31.42 -2.38
C VAL A 4 -20.18 -30.57 -3.35
N GLN A 5 -20.56 -29.32 -3.62
CA GLN A 5 -19.71 -28.32 -4.30
C GLN A 5 -20.17 -26.88 -4.03
N ILE A 6 -19.24 -25.93 -4.13
CA ILE A 6 -19.52 -24.49 -4.23
C ILE A 6 -19.15 -24.04 -5.64
N SER A 7 -20.13 -23.58 -6.43
CA SER A 7 -19.92 -23.15 -7.81
C SER A 7 -19.44 -21.70 -7.93
N ARG A 8 -19.78 -20.84 -6.97
CA ARG A 8 -19.39 -19.42 -6.96
C ARG A 8 -19.43 -18.85 -5.55
N ILE A 9 -18.42 -18.05 -5.21
CA ILE A 9 -18.43 -17.18 -4.04
C ILE A 9 -18.48 -15.73 -4.53
N GLN A 10 -19.36 -14.93 -3.92
CA GLN A 10 -19.39 -13.49 -4.11
C GLN A 10 -19.16 -12.82 -2.76
N HIS A 11 -18.33 -11.79 -2.79
CA HIS A 11 -18.11 -10.91 -1.65
C HIS A 11 -18.89 -9.61 -1.84
N ARG A 12 -18.97 -8.80 -0.78
CA ARG A 12 -19.58 -7.47 -0.85
C ARG A 12 -18.88 -6.64 -1.92
N ARG A 13 -19.65 -5.92 -2.74
CA ARG A 13 -19.10 -5.04 -3.77
C ARG A 13 -19.96 -3.79 -3.97
N GLY A 14 -19.31 -2.66 -4.25
CA GLY A 14 -19.96 -1.36 -4.38
C GLY A 14 -18.96 -0.25 -4.73
N LYS A 15 -19.41 1.00 -4.76
CA LYS A 15 -18.51 2.16 -4.93
C LYS A 15 -17.71 2.42 -3.66
N ALA A 16 -16.61 3.15 -3.77
CA ALA A 16 -15.78 3.50 -2.61
C ALA A 16 -16.58 4.23 -1.51
N THR A 17 -17.50 5.11 -1.91
CA THR A 17 -18.40 5.87 -1.00
C THR A 17 -19.34 4.98 -0.20
N ASP A 18 -19.60 3.78 -0.70
CA ASP A 18 -20.56 2.85 -0.13
C ASP A 18 -19.87 1.72 0.64
N LEU A 19 -18.55 1.79 0.83
CA LEU A 19 -17.78 0.80 1.59
C LEU A 19 -17.99 1.01 3.09
N PRO A 20 -18.71 0.11 3.79
CA PRO A 20 -18.87 0.21 5.23
C PRO A 20 -17.62 -0.30 5.96
N GLN A 21 -17.61 -0.15 7.28
CA GLN A 21 -16.72 -0.93 8.13
C GLN A 21 -17.07 -2.42 7.95
N LEU A 22 -16.10 -3.22 7.51
CA LEU A 22 -16.28 -4.65 7.25
C LEU A 22 -16.10 -5.44 8.56
N ALA A 23 -16.80 -6.57 8.68
CA ALA A 23 -16.59 -7.49 9.79
C ALA A 23 -15.20 -8.15 9.73
N ALA A 24 -14.75 -8.73 10.84
CA ALA A 24 -13.46 -9.41 10.91
C ALA A 24 -13.33 -10.48 9.79
N GLY A 25 -12.36 -10.32 8.90
CA GLY A 25 -12.12 -11.21 7.77
C GLY A 25 -13.12 -11.09 6.61
N GLU A 26 -14.10 -10.18 6.66
CA GLU A 26 -15.00 -9.93 5.54
C GLU A 26 -14.24 -9.22 4.41
N LEU A 27 -14.48 -9.68 3.17
CA LEU A 27 -13.90 -9.09 1.96
C LEU A 27 -14.89 -8.10 1.32
N GLY A 28 -14.39 -6.91 0.96
CA GLY A 28 -15.12 -5.88 0.25
C GLY A 28 -14.40 -5.46 -1.05
N TRP A 29 -15.11 -5.51 -2.17
CA TRP A 29 -14.59 -5.13 -3.48
C TRP A 29 -15.16 -3.78 -3.95
N VAL A 30 -14.28 -2.79 -4.09
CA VAL A 30 -14.61 -1.46 -4.58
C VAL A 30 -14.49 -1.45 -6.10
N ILE A 31 -15.63 -1.39 -6.80
CA ILE A 31 -15.70 -1.65 -8.25
C ILE A 31 -15.18 -0.51 -9.12
N ASP A 32 -15.36 0.73 -8.67
CA ASP A 32 -15.01 1.96 -9.37
C ASP A 32 -13.50 2.22 -9.31
N GLU A 33 -12.86 1.83 -8.21
CA GLU A 33 -11.41 1.98 -8.01
C GLU A 33 -10.63 0.67 -8.20
N GLN A 34 -11.32 -0.46 -8.41
CA GLN A 34 -10.75 -1.80 -8.49
C GLN A 34 -9.89 -2.18 -7.27
N LYS A 35 -10.33 -1.82 -6.06
CA LYS A 35 -9.61 -2.06 -4.80
C LYS A 35 -10.29 -3.14 -3.96
N LEU A 36 -9.47 -3.94 -3.26
CA LEU A 36 -9.93 -4.98 -2.34
C LEU A 36 -9.61 -4.61 -0.89
N TYR A 37 -10.56 -4.83 0.01
CA TYR A 37 -10.43 -4.57 1.45
C TYR A 37 -10.80 -5.79 2.28
N ILE A 38 -10.17 -5.91 3.44
CA ILE A 38 -10.45 -6.92 4.47
C ILE A 38 -10.81 -6.20 5.76
N GLY A 39 -11.91 -6.56 6.41
CA GLY A 39 -12.23 -6.01 7.73
C GLY A 39 -11.27 -6.53 8.81
N ASN A 40 -10.71 -5.61 9.60
CA ASN A 40 -9.72 -5.96 10.62
C ASN A 40 -10.37 -6.65 11.83
N GLY A 41 -11.65 -6.38 12.09
CA GLY A 41 -12.31 -6.77 13.34
C GLY A 41 -12.10 -5.76 14.47
N THR A 42 -12.34 -6.21 15.70
CA THR A 42 -12.19 -5.39 16.91
C THR A 42 -10.79 -5.55 17.51
N MET A 43 -10.36 -4.56 18.28
CA MET A 43 -9.10 -4.65 19.06
C MET A 43 -9.11 -5.80 20.07
N SER A 44 -10.29 -6.19 20.59
CA SER A 44 -10.44 -7.32 21.52
C SER A 44 -10.05 -8.66 20.90
N ASP A 45 -10.24 -8.78 19.58
CA ASP A 45 -9.97 -9.99 18.83
C ASP A 45 -8.53 -10.03 18.30
N GLY A 46 -7.68 -9.07 18.74
CA GLY A 46 -6.26 -8.98 18.36
C GLY A 46 -5.99 -8.19 17.09
N ALA A 47 -6.98 -7.47 16.55
CA ALA A 47 -6.76 -6.61 15.40
C ALA A 47 -5.79 -5.46 15.74
N PRO A 48 -4.87 -5.09 14.84
CA PRO A 48 -3.94 -3.97 15.05
C PRO A 48 -4.66 -2.61 15.12
N GLY A 49 -5.90 -2.53 14.64
CA GLY A 49 -6.73 -1.35 14.65
C GLY A 49 -8.14 -1.63 14.12
N VAL A 50 -9.13 -0.89 14.59
CA VAL A 50 -10.48 -0.92 14.02
C VAL A 50 -10.43 -0.26 12.64
N GLY A 51 -10.86 -0.97 11.60
CA GLY A 51 -10.84 -0.46 10.23
C GLY A 51 -10.87 -1.57 9.19
N ASN A 52 -10.54 -1.18 7.95
CA ASN A 52 -10.38 -2.08 6.82
C ASN A 52 -8.92 -2.03 6.32
N THR A 53 -8.28 -3.17 6.16
CA THR A 53 -6.96 -3.28 5.53
C THR A 53 -7.12 -3.44 4.02
N GLN A 54 -6.43 -2.61 3.25
CA GLN A 54 -6.45 -2.70 1.79
C GLN A 54 -5.45 -3.75 1.29
N ILE A 55 -5.87 -4.62 0.37
CA ILE A 55 -4.99 -5.45 -0.45
C ILE A 55 -4.54 -4.64 -1.68
N LEU A 56 -3.24 -4.67 -1.95
CA LEU A 56 -2.68 -3.96 -3.08
C LEU A 56 -3.10 -4.62 -4.40
N THR A 57 -3.74 -3.84 -5.27
CA THR A 57 -4.24 -4.25 -6.58
C THR A 57 -3.67 -3.34 -7.67
N SER A 58 -3.93 -3.64 -8.94
CA SER A 58 -3.59 -2.74 -10.04
C SER A 58 -4.26 -1.36 -9.90
N GLY A 59 -5.46 -1.28 -9.34
CA GLY A 59 -6.15 -0.02 -9.03
C GLY A 59 -5.53 0.76 -7.85
N SER A 60 -4.60 0.15 -7.10
CA SER A 60 -3.90 0.77 -5.97
C SER A 60 -2.61 1.50 -6.37
N SER A 61 -2.21 1.48 -7.66
CA SER A 61 -0.88 1.90 -8.13
C SER A 61 -0.50 3.34 -7.77
N SER A 62 -1.46 4.27 -7.78
CA SER A 62 -1.24 5.68 -7.42
C SER A 62 -0.85 5.86 -5.95
N SER A 63 -1.06 4.86 -5.10
CA SER A 63 -0.79 4.95 -3.66
C SER A 63 0.56 4.37 -3.28
N LEU A 64 1.18 3.48 -4.06
CA LEU A 64 2.38 2.78 -3.62
C LEU A 64 3.59 3.71 -3.45
N SER A 65 3.87 4.60 -4.40
CA SER A 65 5.00 5.54 -4.32
C SER A 65 4.84 6.56 -3.18
N SER A 66 3.61 6.95 -2.86
CA SER A 66 3.31 7.88 -1.76
C SER A 66 3.30 7.20 -0.39
N LEU A 67 3.06 5.89 -0.31
CA LEU A 67 2.93 5.15 0.95
C LEU A 67 4.25 4.56 1.44
N ILE A 68 5.24 4.38 0.58
CA ILE A 68 6.55 3.88 0.98
C ILE A 68 7.36 5.06 1.52
N SER A 69 7.31 5.24 2.84
CA SER A 69 8.30 6.04 3.56
C SER A 69 9.36 5.13 4.16
N PHE A 70 10.60 5.63 4.22
CA PHE A 70 11.70 4.89 4.81
C PHE A 70 12.51 5.77 5.75
N VAL A 71 13.10 5.11 6.73
CA VAL A 71 14.11 5.65 7.63
C VAL A 71 15.42 4.93 7.33
N TYR A 72 16.52 5.66 7.39
CA TYR A 72 17.85 5.06 7.25
C TYR A 72 18.12 4.09 8.41
N LYS A 73 18.47 2.84 8.09
CA LYS A 73 18.81 1.83 9.10
C LYS A 73 20.33 1.66 9.17
N GLY A 74 20.87 1.53 10.38
CA GLY A 74 22.28 1.19 10.58
C GLY A 74 22.61 -0.22 10.10
N TYR A 75 23.90 -0.55 10.07
CA TYR A 75 24.43 -1.79 9.50
C TYR A 75 23.79 -3.08 10.07
N LEU A 76 23.38 -3.08 11.34
CA LEU A 76 22.66 -4.19 12.00
C LEU A 76 21.22 -3.81 12.39
N GLY A 77 20.60 -2.88 11.67
CA GLY A 77 19.22 -2.46 11.91
C GLY A 77 19.01 -1.88 13.31
N ALA A 78 18.09 -2.48 14.07
CA ALA A 78 17.72 -2.02 15.42
C ALA A 78 18.85 -2.18 16.45
N SER A 79 19.84 -3.04 16.19
CA SER A 79 21.01 -3.22 17.07
C SER A 79 22.08 -2.15 16.88
N THR A 80 22.00 -1.35 15.81
CA THR A 80 22.86 -0.19 15.57
C THR A 80 21.98 0.99 15.15
N PRO A 81 21.20 1.57 16.08
CA PRO A 81 20.31 2.66 15.75
C PRO A 81 21.12 3.89 15.31
N ILE A 82 20.69 4.52 14.22
CA ILE A 82 21.28 5.75 13.69
C ILE A 82 20.20 6.83 13.74
N VAL A 83 20.43 7.87 14.53
CA VAL A 83 19.53 9.02 14.59
C VAL A 83 19.87 9.97 13.45
N THR A 84 18.91 10.19 12.55
CA THR A 84 19.10 11.00 11.33
C THR A 84 18.54 12.42 11.43
N GLY A 85 17.72 12.73 12.44
CA GLY A 85 17.15 14.05 12.69
C GLY A 85 17.43 14.57 14.11
N ALA A 86 17.14 15.85 14.35
CA ALA A 86 17.45 16.51 15.63
C ALA A 86 16.66 15.96 16.84
N ALA A 87 15.51 15.31 16.60
CA ALA A 87 14.64 14.78 17.66
C ALA A 87 14.16 13.33 17.40
N GLY A 88 14.85 12.59 16.51
CA GLY A 88 14.47 11.23 16.14
C GLY A 88 14.80 10.91 14.68
N ASP A 89 14.21 9.83 14.19
CA ASP A 89 14.41 9.35 12.84
C ASP A 89 13.78 10.31 11.82
N PHE A 90 14.58 10.75 10.85
CA PHE A 90 14.09 11.51 9.71
C PHE A 90 13.55 10.53 8.67
N SER A 91 12.26 10.65 8.36
CA SER A 91 11.59 9.81 7.37
C SER A 91 11.50 10.54 6.03
N ARG A 92 11.68 9.81 4.94
CA ARG A 92 11.52 10.31 3.57
C ARG A 92 10.57 9.43 2.79
N THR A 93 9.85 10.01 1.86
CA THR A 93 9.07 9.28 0.85
C THR A 93 9.98 8.69 -0.22
N LEU A 94 9.52 7.63 -0.88
CA LEU A 94 10.21 7.05 -2.03
C LEU A 94 10.38 8.08 -3.17
N GLN A 95 9.36 8.93 -3.38
CA GLN A 95 9.41 9.99 -4.38
C GLN A 95 10.55 10.96 -4.13
N GLU A 96 10.67 11.52 -2.92
CA GLU A 96 11.75 12.46 -2.58
C GLU A 96 13.13 11.83 -2.78
N ARG A 97 13.28 10.52 -2.54
CA ARG A 97 14.54 9.81 -2.76
C ARG A 97 14.85 9.60 -4.24
N LEU A 98 13.84 9.33 -5.07
CA LEU A 98 14.02 9.22 -6.52
C LEU A 98 14.39 10.58 -7.12
N ASP A 99 13.85 11.67 -6.57
CA ASP A 99 14.13 13.03 -7.02
C ASP A 99 15.54 13.53 -6.67
N ASP A 100 16.27 12.85 -5.77
CA ASP A 100 17.69 13.19 -5.47
C ASP A 100 18.62 13.00 -6.68
N TYR A 101 18.29 12.06 -7.59
CA TYR A 101 19.08 11.77 -8.78
C TYR A 101 18.19 11.80 -10.01
N VAL A 102 18.23 12.91 -10.72
CA VAL A 102 17.42 13.12 -11.92
C VAL A 102 18.28 12.89 -13.16
N SER A 103 17.82 12.01 -14.05
CA SER A 103 18.43 11.79 -15.35
C SER A 103 17.49 12.27 -16.46
N VAL A 104 18.04 12.90 -17.49
CA VAL A 104 17.28 13.22 -18.72
C VAL A 104 16.68 11.97 -19.37
N LYS A 105 17.27 10.79 -19.13
CA LYS A 105 16.74 9.49 -19.59
C LYS A 105 15.39 9.16 -18.97
N SER A 106 15.14 9.61 -17.74
CA SER A 106 13.85 9.43 -17.05
C SER A 106 12.71 10.19 -17.73
N PHE A 107 13.03 11.15 -18.61
CA PHE A 107 12.08 11.94 -19.39
C PHE A 107 12.14 11.63 -20.89
N GLY A 108 12.71 10.49 -21.27
CA GLY A 108 12.66 9.98 -22.64
C GLY A 108 13.86 10.36 -23.53
N ALA A 109 14.88 11.04 -23.00
CA ALA A 109 16.12 11.25 -23.76
C ALA A 109 16.87 9.93 -23.95
N LYS A 110 17.05 9.49 -25.20
CA LYS A 110 17.65 8.18 -25.51
C LYS A 110 19.17 8.23 -25.68
N GLY A 111 19.71 9.39 -26.06
CA GLY A 111 21.16 9.56 -26.32
C GLY A 111 21.63 8.87 -27.59
N ASP A 112 20.72 8.54 -28.51
CA ASP A 112 20.95 7.88 -29.79
C ASP A 112 20.98 8.88 -30.98
N GLY A 113 20.93 10.18 -30.70
CA GLY A 113 20.86 11.24 -31.71
C GLY A 113 19.49 11.41 -32.37
N SER A 114 18.47 10.62 -31.98
CA SER A 114 17.11 10.69 -32.55
C SER A 114 16.13 11.51 -31.70
N THR A 115 16.48 11.81 -30.45
CA THR A 115 15.68 12.68 -29.56
C THR A 115 16.30 14.08 -29.53
N ALA A 116 15.56 15.08 -30.05
CA ALA A 116 15.93 16.49 -30.04
C ALA A 116 15.70 17.14 -28.67
#